data_AF-A0A143ZZD0-F1
#
_entry.id   AF-A0A143ZZD0-F1
#
_cell.length_a   1.000
_cell.length_b   1.000
_cell.length_c   1.000
_cell.angle_alpha   90.00
_cell.angle_beta   90.00
_cell.angle_gamma   90.00
#
_symmetry.space_group_name_H-M   'P 1'
#
loop_
_entity.id
_entity.type
_entity.pdbx_description
1 polymer ?
#
loop_
_entity_poly.entity_id
_entity_poly.type
_entity_poly.pdbx_seq_one_letter_code
_entity_poly.pdbx_strand_id
1 'polypeptide(L)'
;MWLETLRNFKKESGKTNEQIAVESDIPLGTLNKLFAGQTKDPQYSTLRKVVHCLGHTIDDLDEKSTSTEAEARIEDLINSQRGQVLLGKYSVLTEPAQDRVDATVNDIWSNPVNRIDQQQQEPSANTRTIDSAAWGIGPTTTTVNVDEATLQAAEEERLRRQADRLMAERNRTAAAKKGFGRKRKK
;
A
#
# COMPACT_ATOMS: atom_id res chain seq x y z
N MET A 1 -5.30 -1.85 16.72
CA MET A 1 -4.56 -1.26 17.84
C MET A 1 -5.52 -0.41 18.68
N TRP A 2 -6.45 -1.04 19.40
CA TRP A 2 -7.51 -0.32 20.14
C TRP A 2 -7.00 0.44 21.38
N LEU A 3 -5.90 -0.02 21.98
CA LEU A 3 -5.35 0.56 23.21
C LEU A 3 -4.78 1.97 23.00
N GLU A 4 -4.22 2.25 21.81
CA GLU A 4 -3.69 3.56 21.47
C GLU A 4 -4.82 4.57 21.27
N THR A 5 -5.86 4.20 20.53
CA THR A 5 -7.09 4.98 20.36
C THR A 5 -7.74 5.29 21.72
N LEU A 6 -7.85 4.28 22.59
CA LEU A 6 -8.40 4.48 23.93
C LEU A 6 -7.55 5.44 24.79
N ARG A 7 -6.22 5.43 24.64
CA ARG A 7 -5.35 6.40 25.33
C ARG A 7 -5.53 7.81 24.78
N ASN A 8 -5.79 7.97 23.48
CA ASN A 8 -6.09 9.27 22.88
C ASN A 8 -7.41 9.83 23.40
N PHE A 9 -8.48 9.01 23.42
CA PHE A 9 -9.77 9.38 24.02
C PHE A 9 -9.62 9.85 25.47
N LYS A 10 -8.79 9.16 26.25
CA LYS A 10 -8.50 9.58 27.63
C LYS A 10 -7.83 10.96 27.66
N LYS A 11 -6.83 11.22 26.81
CA LYS A 11 -6.14 12.52 26.76
C LYS A 11 -7.10 13.65 26.36
N GLU A 12 -7.97 13.43 25.39
CA GLU A 12 -8.98 14.38 24.94
C GLU A 12 -9.99 14.70 26.03
N SER A 13 -10.44 13.68 26.77
CA SER A 13 -11.40 13.87 27.86
C SER A 13 -10.83 14.63 29.06
N GLY A 14 -9.50 14.67 29.23
CA GLY A 14 -8.83 15.24 30.39
C GLY A 14 -9.05 14.49 31.72
N LYS A 15 -9.71 13.33 31.71
CA LYS A 15 -10.08 12.58 32.93
C LYS A 15 -8.93 11.72 33.49
N THR A 16 -8.87 11.62 34.82
CA THR A 16 -7.95 10.69 35.49
C THR A 16 -8.52 9.27 35.58
N ASN A 17 -7.69 8.27 35.87
CA ASN A 17 -8.17 6.89 36.02
C ASN A 17 -9.12 6.75 37.21
N GLU A 18 -8.95 7.55 38.28
CA GLU A 18 -9.86 7.56 39.43
C GLU A 18 -11.24 8.10 39.04
N GLN A 19 -11.31 9.17 38.25
CA GLN A 19 -12.57 9.73 37.77
C GLN A 19 -13.30 8.75 36.85
N ILE A 20 -12.57 8.13 35.92
CA ILE A 20 -13.12 7.10 35.03
C ILE A 20 -13.62 5.91 35.85
N ALA A 21 -12.92 5.50 36.92
CA ALA A 21 -13.35 4.39 37.78
C ALA A 21 -14.71 4.66 38.44
N VAL A 22 -14.90 5.88 38.94
CA VAL A 22 -16.14 6.32 39.59
C VAL A 22 -17.28 6.42 38.57
N GLU A 23 -17.03 7.00 37.39
CA GLU A 23 -18.07 7.20 36.37
C GLU A 23 -18.45 5.91 35.63
N SER A 24 -17.50 5.00 35.39
CA SER A 24 -17.73 3.76 34.63
C SER A 24 -18.15 2.57 35.50
N ASP A 25 -18.07 2.70 36.82
CA ASP A 25 -18.29 1.61 37.78
C ASP A 25 -17.37 0.42 37.48
N ILE A 26 -16.08 0.72 37.27
CA ILE A 26 -15.02 -0.27 37.00
C ILE A 26 -13.90 -0.03 38.03
N PRO A 27 -13.39 -1.09 38.69
CA PRO A 27 -12.32 -0.94 39.67
C PRO A 27 -11.07 -0.26 39.09
N LEU A 28 -10.48 0.65 39.85
CA LEU A 28 -9.26 1.38 39.47
C LEU A 28 -8.11 0.44 39.07
N GLY A 29 -7.96 -0.69 39.78
CA GLY A 29 -6.96 -1.71 39.45
C GLY A 29 -7.17 -2.32 38.07
N THR A 30 -8.42 -2.48 37.64
CA THR A 30 -8.77 -2.98 36.30
C THR A 30 -8.44 -1.93 35.24
N LEU A 31 -8.78 -0.66 35.47
CA LEU A 31 -8.45 0.43 34.54
C LEU A 31 -6.93 0.65 34.41
N ASN A 32 -6.17 0.54 35.50
CA ASN A 32 -4.72 0.65 35.46
C ASN A 32 -4.11 -0.46 34.60
N LYS A 33 -4.59 -1.71 34.73
CA LYS A 33 -4.16 -2.83 33.87
C LYS A 33 -4.57 -2.64 32.42
N LEU A 34 -5.78 -2.13 32.19
CA LEU A 34 -6.32 -1.83 30.87
C LEU A 34 -5.44 -0.81 30.14
N PHE A 35 -5.28 0.39 30.72
CA PHE A 35 -4.49 1.47 30.11
C PHE A 35 -2.99 1.17 30.04
N ALA A 36 -2.45 0.35 30.95
CA ALA A 36 -1.07 -0.13 30.88
C ALA A 36 -0.85 -1.20 29.79
N GLY A 37 -1.92 -1.73 29.16
CA GLY A 37 -1.82 -2.77 28.14
C GLY A 37 -1.52 -4.16 28.70
N GLN A 38 -1.73 -4.38 29.99
CA GLN A 38 -1.58 -5.70 30.62
C GLN A 38 -2.75 -6.63 30.26
N THR A 39 -3.91 -6.05 29.96
CA THR A 39 -5.11 -6.77 29.50
C THR A 39 -5.11 -6.82 27.98
N LYS A 40 -4.81 -8.00 27.40
CA LYS A 40 -4.79 -8.20 25.94
C LYS A 40 -6.20 -8.16 25.34
N ASP A 41 -7.14 -8.85 25.98
CA ASP A 41 -8.53 -8.99 25.52
C ASP A 41 -9.50 -8.57 26.63
N PRO A 42 -9.77 -7.26 26.77
CA PRO A 42 -10.79 -6.79 27.70
C PRO A 42 -12.18 -7.24 27.25
N GLN A 43 -13.08 -7.49 28.21
CA GLN A 43 -14.47 -7.78 27.89
C GLN A 43 -15.14 -6.56 27.23
N TYR A 44 -16.02 -6.84 26.25
CA TYR A 44 -16.79 -5.81 25.53
C TYR A 44 -17.54 -4.85 26.48
N SER A 45 -18.13 -5.39 27.55
CA SER A 45 -18.84 -4.60 28.57
C SER A 45 -17.93 -3.58 29.26
N THR A 46 -16.70 -3.98 29.61
CA THR A 46 -15.69 -3.12 30.21
C THR A 46 -15.27 -2.03 29.24
N LEU A 47 -14.96 -2.41 28.00
CA LEU A 47 -14.55 -1.48 26.96
C LEU A 47 -15.62 -0.43 26.69
N ARG A 48 -16.87 -0.86 26.56
CA ARG A 48 -18.02 -0.01 26.24
C ARG A 48 -18.26 1.05 27.32
N LYS A 49 -18.20 0.64 28.59
CA LYS A 49 -18.36 1.55 29.73
C LYS A 49 -17.25 2.61 29.76
N VAL A 50 -15.99 2.22 29.54
CA VAL A 50 -14.88 3.17 29.53
C VAL A 50 -15.02 4.15 28.37
N VAL A 51 -15.27 3.66 27.16
CA VAL A 51 -15.36 4.51 25.96
C VAL A 51 -16.53 5.50 26.04
N HIS A 52 -17.69 5.07 26.53
CA HIS A 52 -18.81 5.98 26.77
C HIS A 52 -18.54 7.00 27.89
N CYS A 53 -17.82 6.62 28.95
CA CYS A 53 -17.38 7.57 29.98
C CYS A 53 -16.45 8.65 29.40
N LEU A 54 -15.68 8.31 28.36
CA LEU A 54 -14.81 9.24 27.64
C LEU A 54 -15.54 10.07 26.56
N GLY A 55 -16.84 9.82 26.33
CA GLY A 55 -17.65 10.56 25.35
C GLY A 55 -17.64 9.99 23.93
N HIS A 56 -17.11 8.79 23.75
CA HIS A 56 -16.97 8.10 22.46
C HIS A 56 -17.85 6.84 22.41
N THR A 57 -17.87 6.17 21.27
CA THR A 57 -18.54 4.89 21.04
C THR A 57 -17.54 3.76 20.77
N ILE A 58 -17.96 2.51 20.96
CA ILE A 58 -17.11 1.35 20.66
C ILE A 58 -16.65 1.36 19.18
N ASP A 59 -17.48 1.87 18.28
CA ASP A 59 -17.17 1.90 16.85
C ASP A 59 -16.00 2.85 16.55
N ASP A 60 -15.88 3.94 17.31
CA ASP A 60 -14.73 4.86 17.26
C ASP A 60 -13.43 4.21 17.77
N LEU A 61 -13.52 3.07 18.48
CA LEU A 61 -12.35 2.30 18.90
C LEU A 61 -11.78 1.41 17.79
N ASP A 62 -12.66 1.03 16.86
CA ASP A 62 -12.35 0.24 15.68
C ASP A 62 -12.03 1.12 14.48
N GLU A 63 -11.83 2.42 14.72
CA GLU A 63 -11.07 3.33 13.87
C GLU A 63 -9.62 2.78 13.79
N LYS A 64 -9.47 1.71 13.00
CA LYS A 64 -8.54 1.69 11.89
C LYS A 64 -8.51 3.13 11.42
N SER A 65 -7.32 3.72 11.37
CA SER A 65 -7.03 4.84 10.51
C SER A 65 -7.61 4.53 9.12
N THR A 66 -8.89 4.75 8.91
CA THR A 66 -9.50 4.79 7.60
C THR A 66 -9.23 6.21 7.17
N SER A 67 -7.94 6.54 6.99
CA SER A 67 -7.63 7.06 5.66
C SER A 67 -8.01 5.89 4.75
N THR A 68 -9.29 5.86 4.36
CA THR A 68 -9.79 4.89 3.41
C THR A 68 -8.82 4.96 2.23
N GLU A 69 -8.50 3.86 1.55
CA GLU A 69 -7.61 3.95 0.39
C GLU A 69 -8.10 5.00 -0.63
N ALA A 70 -9.41 5.29 -0.61
CA ALA A 70 -10.03 6.44 -1.25
C ALA A 70 -9.54 7.82 -0.71
N GLU A 71 -9.51 8.05 0.60
CA GLU A 71 -9.07 9.30 1.22
C GLU A 71 -7.59 9.58 0.98
N ALA A 72 -6.73 8.55 1.10
CA ALA A 72 -5.32 8.68 0.75
C ALA A 72 -5.14 9.07 -0.72
N ARG A 73 -5.91 8.45 -1.63
CA ARG A 73 -5.90 8.80 -3.07
C ARG A 73 -6.42 10.20 -3.33
N ILE A 74 -7.42 10.66 -2.58
CA ILE A 74 -7.94 12.03 -2.68
C ILE A 74 -6.85 13.01 -2.23
N GLU A 75 -6.17 12.75 -1.12
CA GLU A 75 -5.08 13.58 -0.63
C GLU A 75 -3.90 13.64 -1.62
N ASP A 76 -3.49 12.49 -2.15
CA ASP A 76 -2.47 12.41 -3.21
C ASP A 76 -2.87 13.20 -4.47
N LEU A 77 -4.14 13.09 -4.89
CA LEU A 77 -4.64 13.81 -6.06
C LEU A 77 -4.64 15.33 -5.82
N ILE A 78 -5.15 15.79 -4.67
CA ILE A 78 -5.18 17.21 -4.30
C ILE A 78 -3.77 17.79 -4.27
N ASN A 79 -2.81 17.04 -3.74
CA ASN A 79 -1.42 17.47 -3.64
C ASN A 79 -0.64 17.32 -4.96
N SER A 80 -1.15 16.56 -5.92
CA SER A 80 -0.53 16.42 -7.24
C SER A 80 -0.63 17.69 -8.09
N GLN A 81 0.36 17.91 -8.96
CA GLN A 81 0.34 18.99 -9.96
C GLN A 81 -0.93 18.96 -10.83
N ARG A 82 -1.40 17.75 -11.17
CA ARG A 82 -2.60 17.57 -11.99
C ARG A 82 -3.85 18.04 -11.24
N GLY A 83 -4.01 17.64 -9.98
CA GLY A 83 -5.16 18.05 -9.16
C GLY A 83 -5.23 19.55 -8.98
N GLN A 84 -4.11 20.19 -8.64
CA GLN A 84 -4.04 21.65 -8.47
C GLN A 84 -4.44 22.41 -9.75
N VAL A 85 -3.98 21.95 -10.92
CA VAL A 85 -4.36 22.56 -12.22
C VAL A 85 -5.85 22.41 -12.51
N LEU A 86 -6.43 21.24 -12.21
CA LEU A 86 -7.86 21.00 -12.42
C LEU A 86 -8.72 21.84 -11.48
N LEU A 87 -8.37 21.90 -10.18
CA LEU A 87 -9.05 22.71 -9.18
C LEU A 87 -8.98 24.20 -9.51
N GLY A 88 -7.81 24.69 -9.92
CA GLY A 88 -7.63 26.08 -10.33
C GLY A 88 -8.43 26.46 -11.58
N LYS A 89 -8.59 25.54 -12.54
CA LYS A 89 -9.48 25.78 -13.70
C LYS A 89 -10.95 25.79 -13.29
N TYR A 90 -11.34 24.84 -12.45
CA TYR A 90 -12.73 24.69 -12.02
C TYR A 90 -13.22 25.90 -11.20
N SER A 91 -12.37 26.46 -10.33
CA SER A 91 -12.73 27.60 -9.48
C SER A 91 -13.01 28.91 -10.23
N VAL A 92 -12.52 29.05 -11.46
CA VAL A 92 -12.72 30.24 -12.31
C VAL A 92 -13.95 30.11 -13.23
N LEU A 93 -14.52 28.91 -13.35
CA LEU A 93 -15.70 28.67 -14.18
C LEU A 93 -16.95 29.34 -13.60
N THR A 94 -17.86 29.74 -14.47
CA THR A 94 -19.20 30.18 -14.08
C THR A 94 -20.04 28.98 -13.64
N GLU A 95 -21.06 29.20 -12.80
CA GLU A 95 -21.95 28.15 -12.29
C GLU A 95 -22.54 27.26 -13.41
N PRO A 96 -23.08 27.79 -14.54
CA PRO A 96 -23.56 26.92 -15.63
C PRO A 96 -22.45 26.12 -16.32
N ALA A 97 -21.20 26.57 -16.26
CA ALA A 97 -20.07 25.84 -16.81
C ALA A 97 -19.56 24.76 -15.83
N GLN A 98 -19.63 24.99 -14.52
CA GLN A 98 -19.36 23.98 -13.49
C GLN A 98 -20.38 22.84 -13.58
N ASP A 99 -21.68 23.15 -13.73
CA ASP A 99 -22.73 22.14 -13.93
C ASP A 99 -22.43 21.18 -15.09
N ARG A 100 -21.87 21.72 -16.18
CA ARG A 100 -21.48 20.90 -17.34
C ARG A 100 -20.31 19.98 -17.01
N VAL A 101 -19.33 20.46 -16.25
CA VAL A 101 -18.21 19.63 -15.79
C VAL A 101 -18.75 18.52 -14.89
N ASP A 102 -19.59 18.85 -13.92
CA ASP A 102 -20.17 17.89 -12.98
C ASP A 102 -21.00 16.83 -13.71
N ALA A 103 -21.81 17.24 -14.70
CA ALA A 103 -22.56 16.31 -15.54
C ALA A 103 -21.63 15.34 -16.29
N THR A 104 -20.54 15.83 -16.88
CA THR A 104 -19.57 14.96 -17.57
C THR A 104 -18.84 14.02 -16.61
N VAL A 105 -18.50 14.48 -15.40
CA VAL A 105 -17.87 13.64 -14.37
C VAL A 105 -18.84 12.55 -13.92
N ASN A 106 -20.11 12.89 -13.67
CA ASN A 106 -21.14 11.94 -13.26
C ASN A 106 -21.43 10.90 -14.36
N ASP A 107 -21.42 11.30 -15.63
CA ASP A 107 -21.57 10.39 -16.77
C ASP A 107 -20.40 9.38 -16.83
N ILE A 108 -19.15 9.87 -16.75
CA ILE A 108 -17.95 9.02 -16.72
C ILE A 108 -17.98 8.09 -15.50
N TRP A 109 -18.36 8.60 -14.34
CA TRP A 109 -18.46 7.84 -13.08
C TRP A 109 -19.54 6.76 -13.14
N SER A 110 -20.64 6.99 -13.87
CA SER A 110 -21.76 6.04 -13.95
C SER A 110 -21.34 4.69 -14.57
N ASN A 111 -20.29 4.68 -15.40
CA ASN A 111 -19.73 3.44 -15.94
C ASN A 111 -18.76 2.77 -14.93
N PRO A 112 -19.07 1.57 -14.41
CA PRO A 112 -18.25 0.88 -13.41
C PRO A 112 -16.84 0.52 -13.91
N VAL A 113 -16.63 0.35 -15.22
CA VAL A 113 -15.31 0.04 -15.80
C VAL A 113 -14.30 1.17 -15.55
N ASN A 114 -14.77 2.40 -15.38
CA ASN A 114 -13.94 3.56 -15.09
C ASN A 114 -13.56 3.67 -13.61
N ARG A 115 -14.07 2.78 -12.75
CA ARG A 115 -13.87 2.83 -11.30
C ARG A 115 -12.82 1.83 -10.85
N ILE A 116 -11.80 2.34 -10.17
CA ILE A 116 -10.61 1.57 -9.75
C ILE A 116 -10.98 0.50 -8.72
N ASP A 117 -12.00 0.73 -7.89
CA ASP A 117 -12.53 -0.22 -6.90
C ASP A 117 -13.31 -1.39 -7.53
N GLN A 118 -13.70 -1.29 -8.81
CA GLN A 118 -14.48 -2.32 -9.52
C GLN A 118 -13.70 -3.00 -10.66
N GLN A 119 -12.46 -2.60 -10.91
CA GLN A 119 -11.57 -3.33 -11.80
C GLN A 119 -11.08 -4.58 -11.06
N GLN A 120 -11.65 -5.74 -11.40
CA GLN A 120 -11.08 -7.03 -11.02
C GLN A 120 -9.62 -7.04 -11.47
N GLN A 121 -8.68 -7.13 -10.53
CA GLN A 121 -7.31 -7.48 -10.84
C GLN A 121 -7.34 -8.88 -11.44
N GLU A 122 -7.40 -8.98 -12.76
CA GLU A 122 -6.84 -10.13 -13.47
C GLU A 122 -5.42 -10.29 -12.91
N PRO A 123 -5.07 -11.44 -12.31
CA PRO A 123 -3.71 -11.66 -11.87
C PRO A 123 -2.82 -11.39 -13.07
N SER A 124 -1.81 -10.54 -12.88
CA SER A 124 -0.79 -10.18 -13.87
C SER A 124 -0.07 -11.44 -14.35
N ALA A 125 -0.74 -12.20 -15.22
CA ALA A 125 -0.23 -13.41 -15.83
C ALA A 125 0.55 -12.95 -17.06
N ASN A 126 1.83 -12.68 -16.85
CA ASN A 126 2.84 -12.77 -17.90
C ASN A 126 2.90 -14.23 -18.40
N THR A 127 1.83 -14.71 -19.05
CA THR A 127 1.75 -16.03 -19.65
C THR A 127 2.23 -15.92 -21.08
N ARG A 128 3.49 -16.31 -21.31
CA ARG A 128 3.93 -16.66 -22.65
C ARG A 128 3.27 -17.97 -23.03
N THR A 129 2.35 -17.91 -23.99
CA THR A 129 1.82 -19.11 -24.66
C THR A 129 2.96 -19.71 -25.49
N ILE A 130 3.33 -20.96 -25.19
CA ILE A 130 4.29 -21.72 -25.98
C ILE A 130 3.52 -22.87 -26.65
N ASP A 131 3.25 -22.72 -27.94
CA ASP A 131 2.65 -23.79 -28.73
C ASP A 131 3.74 -24.79 -29.15
N SER A 132 3.81 -25.94 -28.47
CA SER A 132 4.63 -27.06 -28.93
C SER A 132 3.75 -28.09 -29.64
N ALA A 133 3.79 -28.10 -30.97
CA ALA A 133 3.13 -29.13 -31.77
C ALA A 133 3.94 -30.44 -31.75
N ALA A 134 3.62 -31.35 -30.82
CA ALA A 134 4.03 -32.73 -30.90
C ALA A 134 3.05 -33.50 -31.81
N TRP A 135 3.59 -34.18 -32.81
CA TRP A 135 2.80 -34.88 -33.83
C TRP A 135 2.00 -36.04 -33.21
N GLY A 136 0.67 -35.94 -33.24
CA GLY A 136 -0.22 -37.09 -33.06
C GLY A 136 -1.06 -37.14 -31.78
N ILE A 137 -0.96 -36.16 -30.88
CA ILE A 137 -1.87 -36.01 -29.73
C ILE A 137 -2.32 -34.54 -29.74
N GLY A 138 -3.63 -34.30 -29.62
CA GLY A 138 -4.21 -32.94 -29.64
C GLY A 138 -3.55 -31.98 -28.64
N PRO A 139 -3.76 -30.66 -28.78
CA PRO A 139 -3.06 -29.66 -27.98
C PRO A 139 -3.29 -29.91 -26.48
N THR A 140 -2.25 -30.37 -25.78
CA THR A 140 -2.25 -30.48 -24.33
C THR A 140 -1.76 -29.15 -23.76
N THR A 141 -2.68 -28.32 -23.27
CA THR A 141 -2.34 -27.11 -22.53
C THR A 141 -1.84 -27.49 -21.14
N THR A 142 -0.53 -27.49 -20.93
CA THR A 142 0.07 -27.64 -19.60
C THR A 142 0.40 -26.26 -19.05
N THR A 143 -0.39 -25.80 -18.08
CA THR A 143 -0.13 -24.57 -17.33
C THR A 143 0.97 -24.83 -16.29
N VAL A 144 2.16 -24.27 -16.48
CA VAL A 144 3.24 -24.31 -15.49
C VAL A 144 3.27 -22.95 -14.78
N ASN A 145 2.89 -22.92 -13.50
CA ASN A 145 3.11 -21.75 -12.64
C ASN A 145 4.62 -21.65 -12.38
N VAL A 146 5.24 -20.58 -12.87
CA VAL A 146 6.64 -20.27 -12.59
C VAL A 146 6.63 -19.17 -11.54
N ASP A 147 6.87 -19.53 -10.28
CA ASP A 147 6.86 -18.60 -9.15
C ASP A 147 7.75 -17.38 -9.44
N GLU A 148 7.26 -16.17 -9.15
CA GLU A 148 7.91 -14.89 -9.46
C GLU A 148 9.37 -14.82 -8.91
N ALA A 149 9.62 -15.48 -7.78
CA ALA A 149 10.95 -15.63 -7.20
C ALA A 149 11.96 -16.37 -8.10
N THR A 150 11.50 -17.33 -8.90
CA THR A 150 12.36 -18.10 -9.82
C THR A 150 12.70 -17.29 -11.08
N LEU A 151 11.81 -16.41 -11.54
CA LEU A 151 12.07 -15.48 -12.64
C LEU A 151 13.09 -14.41 -12.22
N GLN A 152 12.94 -13.85 -11.01
CA GLN A 152 13.90 -12.88 -10.47
C GLN A 152 15.29 -13.50 -10.28
N ALA A 153 15.37 -14.72 -9.74
CA ALA A 153 16.64 -15.43 -9.61
C ALA A 153 17.32 -15.71 -10.96
N ALA A 154 16.54 -16.08 -11.98
CA ALA A 154 17.06 -16.30 -13.33
C ALA A 154 17.54 -15.00 -14.01
N GLU A 155 16.85 -13.89 -13.74
CA GLU A 155 17.22 -12.57 -14.26
C GLU A 155 18.48 -12.03 -13.57
N GLU A 156 18.59 -12.19 -12.26
CA GLU A 156 19.81 -11.88 -11.50
C GLU A 156 21.01 -12.72 -11.97
N GLU A 157 20.81 -14.01 -12.24
CA GLU A 157 21.89 -14.88 -12.74
C GLU A 157 22.32 -14.46 -14.16
N ARG A 158 21.39 -14.04 -15.01
CA ARG A 158 21.69 -13.48 -16.33
C ARG A 158 22.50 -12.18 -16.24
N LEU A 159 22.10 -11.27 -15.36
CA LEU A 159 22.82 -10.01 -15.10
C LEU A 159 24.22 -10.27 -14.56
N ARG A 160 24.39 -11.23 -13.64
CA ARG A 160 25.70 -11.65 -13.14
C ARG A 160 26.59 -12.17 -14.25
N ARG A 161 26.09 -13.08 -15.10
CA ARG A 161 26.86 -13.62 -16.24
C ARG A 161 27.23 -12.53 -17.25
N GLN A 162 26.35 -11.55 -17.48
CA GLN A 162 26.65 -10.42 -18.36
C GLN A 162 27.73 -9.51 -17.76
N ALA A 163 27.68 -9.25 -16.46
CA ALA A 163 28.71 -8.49 -15.75
C ALA A 163 30.08 -9.19 -15.78
N ASP A 164 30.12 -10.51 -15.56
CA ASP A 164 31.35 -11.30 -15.63
C ASP A 164 31.98 -11.26 -17.03
N ARG A 165 31.15 -11.32 -18.08
CA ARG A 165 31.59 -11.21 -19.47
C ARG A 165 32.24 -9.85 -19.76
N LEU A 166 31.61 -8.77 -19.29
CA LEU A 166 32.14 -7.40 -19.43
C LEU A 166 33.45 -7.23 -18.64
N MET A 167 33.55 -7.80 -17.44
CA MET A 167 34.77 -7.77 -16.63
C MET A 167 35.91 -8.55 -17.29
N ALA A 168 35.61 -9.69 -17.91
CA ALA A 168 36.59 -10.47 -18.67
C ALA A 168 37.11 -9.71 -19.90
N GLU A 169 36.24 -8.99 -20.63
CA GLU A 169 36.65 -8.13 -21.75
C GLU A 169 37.52 -6.95 -21.28
N ARG A 170 37.16 -6.32 -20.16
CA ARG A 170 37.97 -5.25 -19.55
C ARG A 170 39.37 -5.73 -19.15
N ASN A 171 39.47 -6.93 -18.60
CA ASN A 171 40.75 -7.51 -18.21
C ASN A 171 41.61 -7.92 -19.42
N ARG A 172 40.98 -8.45 -20.49
CA ARG A 172 41.67 -8.73 -21.76
C ARG A 172 42.24 -7.47 -22.41
N THR A 173 41.46 -6.38 -22.46
CA THR A 173 41.90 -5.09 -23.03
C THR A 173 43.00 -4.43 -22.20
N ALA A 174 42.94 -4.53 -20.86
CA ALA A 174 44.00 -4.06 -19.97
C ALA A 174 45.31 -4.87 -20.15
N ALA A 175 45.22 -6.19 -20.34
CA ALA A 175 46.38 -7.04 -20.62
C ALA A 175 47.04 -6.69 -21.96
N ALA A 176 46.24 -6.41 -22.99
CA ALA A 176 46.73 -5.95 -24.31
C ALA A 176 47.50 -4.63 -24.21
N LYS A 177 47.04 -3.66 -23.40
CA LYS A 177 47.77 -2.41 -23.13
C LYS A 177 49.09 -2.63 -22.37
N LYS A 178 49.15 -3.61 -21.46
CA LYS A 178 50.35 -3.90 -20.66
C LYS A 178 51.45 -4.62 -21.48
N GLY A 179 51.08 -5.35 -22.54
CA GLY A 179 52.02 -6.00 -23.47
C GLY A 179 52.76 -5.03 -24.41
N PHE A 180 52.19 -3.86 -24.67
CA PHE A 180 52.76 -2.89 -25.63
C PHE A 180 53.87 -2.00 -25.05
N GLY A 181 54.06 -1.96 -23.73
CA GLY A 181 55.03 -1.09 -23.05
C GLY A 181 56.43 -1.68 -22.79
N ARG A 182 56.72 -2.91 -23.21
CA ARG A 182 57.99 -3.62 -22.91
C ARG A 182 58.86 -3.87 -24.14
N LYS A 183 59.05 -2.90 -25.03
CA LYS A 183 60.22 -2.88 -25.94
C LYS A 183 60.66 -1.46 -26.22
N ARG A 184 61.69 -1.00 -25.51
CA ARG A 184 62.80 -0.16 -26.00
C ARG A 184 63.75 0.16 -24.84
N LYS A 185 64.75 -0.70 -24.64
CA LYS A 185 66.08 -0.30 -24.19
C LYS A 185 67.01 -0.50 -25.38
N LYS A 186 67.53 0.59 -25.93
CA LYS A 186 68.81 0.66 -26.63
C LYS A 186 69.59 1.75 -25.93
#